data_AF-A0A366DQ95-F1
#
_entry.id   AF-A0A366DQ95-F1
#
_cell.length_a   1.000
_cell.length_b   1.000
_cell.length_c   1.000
_cell.angle_alpha   90.00
_cell.angle_beta   90.00
_cell.angle_gamma   90.00
#
_symmetry.space_group_name_H-M   'P 1'
#
loop_
_entity.id
_entity.type
_entity.pdbx_description
1 polymer ?
#
loop_
_entity_poly.entity_id
_entity_poly.type
_entity_poly.pdbx_seq_one_letter_code
_entity_poly.pdbx_strand_id
1 'polypeptide(L)'
;MLDKIPCEFRDILTDMGLFPQMVAAKINEIPFDIERQKALNVWKVSSYISRADPHVNMIGAMFDKAPIKIDAIWIIGFCNAEFHV
;
A
#
# COMPACT_ATOMS: atom_id res chain seq x y z
N MET A 1 -8.19 -13.66 2.94
CA MET A 1 -8.02 -12.20 3.08
C MET A 1 -8.65 -11.57 1.86
N LEU A 2 -9.46 -10.51 2.04
CA LEU A 2 -10.00 -9.77 0.90
C LEU A 2 -8.88 -8.93 0.31
N ASP A 3 -8.56 -9.22 -0.93
CA ASP A 3 -7.67 -8.40 -1.72
C ASP A 3 -8.36 -7.07 -2.08
N LYS A 4 -7.58 -6.02 -2.31
CA LYS A 4 -8.09 -4.66 -2.50
C LYS A 4 -7.74 -4.15 -3.88
N ILE A 5 -8.61 -3.30 -4.45
CA ILE A 5 -8.21 -2.52 -5.62
C ILE A 5 -7.19 -1.45 -5.18
N PRO A 6 -6.20 -1.10 -6.01
CA PRO A 6 -5.11 -0.20 -5.64
C PRO A 6 -5.55 1.16 -5.09
N CYS A 7 -6.72 1.64 -5.52
CA CYS A 7 -7.31 2.88 -5.02
C CYS A 7 -7.57 2.80 -3.51
N GLU A 8 -8.18 1.72 -3.03
CA GLU A 8 -8.45 1.53 -1.59
C GLU A 8 -7.17 1.46 -0.76
N PHE A 9 -6.11 0.83 -1.30
CA PHE A 9 -4.82 0.78 -0.62
C PHE A 9 -4.17 2.18 -0.54
N ARG A 10 -4.34 3.01 -1.57
CA ARG A 10 -3.88 4.41 -1.57
C ARG A 10 -4.67 5.27 -0.58
N ASP A 11 -5.97 5.07 -0.46
CA ASP A 11 -6.82 5.78 0.49
C ASP A 11 -6.41 5.44 1.93
N ILE A 12 -6.21 4.14 2.21
CA ILE A 12 -5.67 3.66 3.49
C ILE A 12 -4.33 4.31 3.85
N LEU A 13 -3.40 4.41 2.88
CA LEU A 13 -2.11 5.05 3.12
C LEU A 13 -2.27 6.57 3.33
N THR A 14 -3.19 7.20 2.59
CA THR A 14 -3.49 8.63 2.74
C THR A 14 -4.08 8.93 4.12
N ASP A 15 -4.96 8.07 4.64
CA ASP A 15 -5.49 8.15 6.01
C ASP A 15 -4.38 8.02 7.08
N MET A 16 -3.25 7.39 6.75
CA MET A 16 -2.06 7.34 7.60
C MET A 16 -1.11 8.55 7.43
N GLY A 17 -1.47 9.52 6.59
CA GLY A 17 -0.60 10.64 6.21
C GLY A 17 0.49 10.28 5.21
N LEU A 18 0.38 9.12 4.55
CA LEU A 18 1.31 8.65 3.52
C LEU A 18 0.73 8.94 2.13
N PHE A 19 1.07 10.12 1.61
CA PHE A 19 0.53 10.55 0.32
C PHE A 19 1.18 9.81 -0.87
N PRO A 20 0.46 9.70 -1.99
CA PRO A 20 0.93 8.96 -3.16
C PRO A 20 2.33 9.34 -3.68
N GLN A 21 2.66 10.63 -3.62
CA GLN A 21 3.97 11.15 -4.01
C GLN A 21 5.10 10.72 -3.08
N MET A 22 4.83 10.53 -1.78
CA MET A 22 5.81 10.05 -0.80
C MET A 22 6.14 8.58 -1.05
N VAL A 23 5.12 7.77 -1.35
CA VAL A 23 5.30 6.36 -1.72
C VAL A 23 6.09 6.23 -3.02
N ALA A 24 5.76 7.04 -4.03
CA ALA A 24 6.50 7.05 -5.29
C ALA A 24 7.97 7.48 -5.10
N ALA A 25 8.24 8.47 -4.24
CA ALA A 25 9.59 8.90 -3.90
C ALA A 25 10.39 7.78 -3.22
N LYS A 26 9.80 7.07 -2.24
CA LYS A 26 10.45 5.95 -1.56
C LYS A 26 10.70 4.75 -2.47
N ILE A 27 9.77 4.45 -3.38
CA ILE A 27 10.01 3.41 -4.39
C ILE A 27 11.20 3.78 -5.29
N ASN A 28 11.37 5.07 -5.62
CA ASN A 28 12.51 5.52 -6.42
C ASN A 28 13.88 5.41 -5.71
N GLU A 29 13.89 5.29 -4.38
CA GLU A 29 15.12 5.05 -3.61
C GLU A 29 15.58 3.58 -3.66
N ILE A 30 14.80 2.66 -4.23
CA ILE A 30 15.21 1.25 -4.38
C ILE A 30 16.40 1.17 -5.35
N PRO A 31 17.56 0.64 -4.89
CA PRO A 31 18.80 0.65 -5.67
C PRO A 31 18.79 -0.32 -6.84
N PHE A 32 17.93 -1.34 -6.79
CA PHE A 32 17.79 -2.34 -7.86
C PHE A 32 16.69 -1.94 -8.84
N ASP A 33 17.07 -1.66 -10.09
CA ASP A 33 16.15 -1.21 -11.15
C ASP A 33 14.96 -2.16 -11.37
N ILE A 34 15.20 -3.47 -11.32
CA ILE A 34 14.15 -4.48 -11.50
C ILE A 34 13.14 -4.44 -10.35
N GLU A 35 13.60 -4.33 -9.11
CA GLU A 35 12.74 -4.28 -7.94
C GLU A 35 11.98 -2.95 -7.87
N ARG A 36 12.65 -1.85 -8.24
CA ARG A 36 12.04 -0.53 -8.40
C ARG A 36 10.90 -0.56 -9.41
N GLN A 37 11.13 -1.15 -10.58
CA GLN A 37 10.11 -1.22 -11.62
C GLN A 37 8.93 -2.12 -11.21
N LYS A 38 9.18 -3.23 -10.51
CA LYS A 38 8.12 -4.09 -9.96
C LYS A 38 7.27 -3.34 -8.94
N ALA A 39 7.89 -2.66 -7.98
CA ALA A 39 7.20 -1.86 -6.98
C ALA A 39 6.41 -0.70 -7.63
N LEU A 40 6.97 -0.03 -8.65
CA LEU A 40 6.25 1.00 -9.41
C LEU A 40 5.06 0.43 -10.18
N ASN A 41 5.18 -0.77 -10.75
CA ASN A 41 4.08 -1.41 -11.47
C ASN A 41 2.96 -1.81 -10.51
N VAL A 42 3.29 -2.40 -9.36
CA VAL A 42 2.31 -2.70 -8.30
C VAL A 42 1.63 -1.42 -7.82
N TRP A 43 2.41 -0.35 -7.65
CA TRP A 43 1.93 0.94 -7.20
C TRP A 43 1.04 1.66 -8.22
N LYS A 44 1.42 1.70 -9.51
CA LYS A 44 0.78 2.53 -10.55
C LYS A 44 -0.21 1.78 -11.44
N VAL A 45 0.10 0.53 -11.77
CA VAL A 45 -0.50 -0.20 -12.90
C VAL A 45 -1.33 -1.40 -12.44
N SER A 46 -1.07 -1.93 -11.25
CA SER A 46 -1.85 -3.07 -10.76
C SER A 46 -3.33 -2.73 -10.79
N SER A 47 -4.16 -3.66 -11.25
CA SER A 47 -5.63 -3.57 -11.15
C SER A 47 -6.13 -4.12 -9.82
N TYR A 48 -5.24 -4.76 -9.06
CA TYR A 48 -5.53 -5.50 -7.85
C TYR A 48 -4.27 -5.61 -6.99
N ILE A 49 -4.40 -5.46 -5.68
CA ILE A 49 -3.31 -5.64 -4.73
C ILE A 49 -3.75 -6.68 -3.71
N SER A 50 -3.05 -7.82 -3.70
CA SER A 50 -3.27 -8.84 -2.69
C SER A 50 -2.56 -8.47 -1.40
N ARG A 51 -3.18 -8.76 -0.25
CA ARG A 51 -2.48 -8.63 1.04
C ARG A 51 -1.28 -9.56 1.13
N ALA A 52 -1.33 -10.69 0.42
CA ALA A 52 -0.24 -11.65 0.34
C ALA A 52 0.92 -11.15 -0.55
N ASP A 53 0.76 -10.02 -1.23
CA ASP A 53 1.81 -9.45 -2.07
C ASP A 53 2.98 -8.97 -1.18
N PRO A 54 4.20 -9.48 -1.39
CA PRO A 54 5.36 -9.09 -0.60
C PRO A 54 5.67 -7.59 -0.71
N HIS A 55 5.26 -6.93 -1.80
CA HIS A 55 5.45 -5.49 -2.00
C HIS A 55 4.59 -4.65 -1.04
N VAL A 56 3.46 -5.16 -0.54
CA VAL A 56 2.64 -4.47 0.47
C VAL A 56 3.42 -4.33 1.78
N ASN A 57 4.04 -5.42 2.23
CA ASN A 57 4.90 -5.40 3.42
C ASN A 57 6.16 -4.54 3.18
N MET A 58 6.74 -4.62 1.98
CA MET A 58 7.90 -3.81 1.61
C MET A 58 7.59 -2.31 1.65
N ILE A 59 6.46 -1.88 1.09
CA ILE A 59 6.03 -0.48 1.09
C ILE A 59 5.81 0.00 2.53
N GLY A 60 5.09 -0.75 3.37
CA GLY A 60 4.89 -0.30 4.75
C GLY A 60 6.18 -0.29 5.58
N ALA A 61 7.11 -1.21 5.33
CA ALA A 61 8.43 -1.20 5.96
C ALA A 61 9.26 0.05 5.62
N MET A 62 9.11 0.62 4.41
CA MET A 62 9.74 1.89 4.02
C MET A 62 9.27 3.09 4.86
N PHE A 63 8.15 2.96 5.57
CA PHE A 63 7.56 3.99 6.42
C PHE A 63 7.56 3.60 7.91
N ASP A 64 8.47 2.70 8.31
CA ASP A 64 8.60 2.19 9.68
C ASP A 64 7.28 1.61 10.24
N LYS A 65 6.41 1.09 9.35
CA LYS A 65 5.16 0.44 9.74
C LYS A 65 5.42 -1.06 9.87
N ALA A 66 5.24 -1.56 11.08
CA ALA A 66 5.26 -3.00 11.34
C ALA A 66 4.17 -3.71 10.50
N PRO A 67 4.42 -4.94 10.01
CA PRO A 67 3.43 -5.70 9.23
C PRO A 67 2.06 -5.80 9.90
N ILE A 68 2.03 -5.92 11.23
CA ILE A 68 0.78 -5.97 12.01
C ILE A 68 -0.04 -4.66 11.96
N LYS A 69 0.61 -3.50 11.82
CA LYS A 69 -0.10 -2.23 11.61
C LYS A 69 -0.67 -2.15 10.20
N ILE A 70 0.04 -2.69 9.21
CA ILE A 70 -0.48 -2.81 7.85
C ILE A 70 -1.68 -3.77 7.84
N ASP A 71 -1.61 -4.89 8.56
CA ASP A 71 -2.72 -5.84 8.72
C ASP A 71 -3.95 -5.19 9.34
N ALA A 72 -3.76 -4.47 10.45
CA ALA A 72 -4.85 -3.77 11.12
C ALA A 72 -5.56 -2.79 10.18
N ILE A 73 -4.80 -2.06 9.36
CA ILE A 73 -5.40 -1.03 8.50
C ILE A 73 -5.92 -1.64 7.19
N TRP A 74 -5.33 -2.74 6.74
CA TRP A 74 -5.88 -3.55 5.65
C TRP A 74 -7.28 -4.08 5.99
N ILE A 75 -7.49 -4.47 7.25
CA ILE A 75 -8.79 -4.91 7.78
C ILE A 75 -9.72 -3.71 8.02
N ILE A 76 -9.22 -2.61 8.60
CA ILE A 76 -10.03 -1.40 8.89
C ILE A 76 -10.46 -0.65 7.63
N GLY A 77 -9.70 -0.72 6.54
CA GLY A 77 -10.12 -0.24 5.22
C GLY A 77 -11.32 -0.99 4.64
N PHE A 78 -11.94 -1.90 5.40
CA PHE A 78 -13.24 -2.52 5.14
C PHE A 78 -14.38 -1.90 5.99
N CYS A 79 -14.09 -1.07 7.00
CA CYS A 79 -15.07 -0.53 7.95
C CYS A 79 -15.38 0.97 7.83
N ASN A 80 -14.65 1.74 7.00
CA ASN A 80 -14.98 3.16 6.77
C ASN A 80 -15.95 3.40 5.59
N ALA A 81 -16.41 2.34 4.90
CA ALA A 81 -17.45 2.45 3.87
C ALA A 81 -18.89 2.30 4.41
N GLU A 82 -19.08 1.97 5.70
CA GLU A 82 -20.42 1.70 6.26
C GLU A 82 -20.82 2.58 7.47
N PHE A 83 -20.09 3.66 7.80
CA PHE A 83 -20.48 4.58 8.88
C PHE A 83 -20.62 6.05 8.45
N HIS A 84 -21.14 6.27 7.24
CA HIS A 84 -21.60 7.58 6.80
C HIS A 84 -22.95 7.47 6.06
N VAL A 85 -23.98 6.92 6.71
CA VAL A 85 -25.40 7.34 6.66
C VAL A 85 -26.08 6.93 7.95
#